data_AF-A0A375GJR6-F1
#
_entry.id   AF-A0A375GJR6-F1
#
_cell.length_a   1.000
_cell.length_b   1.000
_cell.length_c   1.000
_cell.angle_alpha   90.00
_cell.angle_beta   90.00
_cell.angle_gamma   90.00
#
_symmetry.space_group_name_H-M   'P 1'
#
loop_
_entity.id
_entity.type
_entity.pdbx_description
1 polymer ?
#
loop_
_entity_poly.entity_id
_entity_poly.type
_entity_poly.pdbx_seq_one_letter_code
_entity_poly.pdbx_strand_id
1 'polypeptide(L)'
;MKRVHALVVAGIMLAACVSTGVDVKPEHLSNFLPGFSTLDEVTAQLGPPSSRATLRDGSTILVYSFAASQPHPESFIPFIGPLFAGGAIRTSTVLFEFDQNGVLMSQRRTTSSGVSGMSVLTPGALPGTPQ
;
A
#
# COMPACT_ATOMS: atom_id res chain seq x y z
N MET A 1 21.69 -35.66 7.69
CA MET A 1 22.30 -34.32 7.52
C MET A 1 21.81 -33.60 6.25
N LYS A 2 21.98 -34.13 5.02
CA LYS A 2 21.57 -33.45 3.76
C LYS A 2 20.08 -33.07 3.65
N ARG A 3 19.16 -33.89 4.20
CA ARG A 3 17.70 -33.65 4.10
C ARG A 3 17.22 -32.46 4.95
N VAL A 4 17.91 -32.19 6.05
CA VAL A 4 17.59 -31.05 6.94
C VAL A 4 17.97 -29.74 6.25
N HIS A 5 19.07 -29.71 5.49
CA HIS A 5 19.47 -28.52 4.74
C HIS A 5 18.48 -28.20 3.61
N ALA A 6 17.95 -29.23 2.93
CA ALA A 6 16.91 -29.05 1.91
C ALA A 6 15.61 -28.46 2.50
N LEU A 7 15.24 -28.85 3.72
CA LEU A 7 14.03 -28.39 4.40
C LEU A 7 14.17 -26.95 4.91
N VAL A 8 15.36 -26.55 5.37
CA VAL A 8 15.68 -25.17 5.79
C VAL A 8 15.70 -24.20 4.60
N VAL A 9 16.27 -24.61 3.45
CA VAL A 9 16.30 -23.78 2.23
C VAL A 9 14.90 -23.59 1.64
N ALA A 10 14.05 -24.62 1.68
CA ALA A 10 12.67 -24.52 1.21
C ALA A 10 11.81 -23.60 2.08
N GLY A 11 12.05 -23.54 3.40
CA GLY A 11 11.28 -22.70 4.33
C GLY A 11 11.49 -21.19 4.13
N ILE A 12 12.66 -20.76 3.64
CA ILE A 12 12.99 -19.33 3.46
C ILE A 12 12.31 -18.73 2.23
N MET A 13 11.96 -19.55 1.23
CA MET A 13 11.35 -19.10 -0.02
C MET A 13 9.88 -18.66 0.10
N LEU A 14 9.18 -18.95 1.21
CA LEU A 14 7.77 -18.56 1.38
C LEU A 14 7.58 -17.15 1.96
N ALA A 15 8.64 -16.40 2.26
CA ALA A 15 8.55 -15.10 2.94
C ALA A 15 8.54 -13.88 1.99
N ALA A 16 8.37 -14.05 0.69
CA ALA A 16 8.43 -12.96 -0.28
C ALA A 16 7.05 -12.65 -0.89
N CYS A 17 6.67 -11.38 -0.82
CA CYS A 17 5.46 -10.78 -1.40
C CYS A 17 4.19 -10.90 -0.54
N VAL A 18 4.18 -10.14 0.57
CA VAL A 18 2.93 -9.76 1.23
C VAL A 18 2.49 -8.40 0.66
N SER A 19 1.44 -8.40 -0.14
CA SER A 19 0.64 -7.19 -0.42
C SER A 19 -0.65 -7.36 0.37
N THR A 20 -0.97 -6.41 1.24
CA THR A 20 -2.16 -6.51 2.10
C THR A 20 -3.09 -5.33 1.87
N GLY A 21 -4.39 -5.63 1.86
CA GLY A 21 -5.46 -4.65 1.73
C GLY A 21 -5.97 -4.47 0.29
N VAL A 22 -6.90 -3.54 0.14
CA VAL A 22 -7.56 -3.21 -1.12
C VAL A 22 -6.92 -1.96 -1.70
N ASP A 23 -6.32 -2.07 -2.89
CA ASP A 23 -5.80 -0.89 -3.60
C ASP A 23 -6.96 -0.05 -4.11
N VAL A 24 -7.26 1.03 -3.39
CA VAL A 24 -8.26 1.99 -3.83
C VAL A 24 -7.62 2.92 -4.86
N LYS A 25 -7.85 2.63 -6.14
CA LYS A 25 -7.33 3.45 -7.24
C LYS A 25 -7.97 4.85 -7.25
N PRO A 26 -7.21 5.89 -7.65
CA PRO A 26 -7.73 7.26 -7.70
C PRO A 26 -8.93 7.39 -8.63
N GLU A 27 -8.95 6.58 -9.69
CA GLU A 27 -10.06 6.50 -10.64
C GLU A 27 -11.39 6.14 -9.95
N HIS A 28 -11.36 5.23 -8.97
CA HIS A 28 -12.56 4.82 -8.24
C HIS A 28 -13.04 5.91 -7.28
N LEU A 29 -12.10 6.66 -6.66
CA LEU A 29 -12.43 7.79 -5.78
C LEU A 29 -13.17 8.92 -6.49
N SER A 30 -12.85 9.17 -7.75
CA SER A 30 -13.53 10.19 -8.57
C SER A 30 -14.99 9.84 -8.88
N ASN A 31 -15.39 8.56 -8.75
CA ASN A 31 -16.78 8.15 -8.95
C ASN A 31 -17.64 8.39 -7.70
N PHE A 32 -17.03 8.56 -6.53
CA PHE A 32 -17.76 8.83 -5.29
C PHE A 32 -17.94 10.33 -5.09
N LEU A 33 -19.20 10.77 -5.15
CA LEU A 33 -19.58 12.16 -4.96
C LEU A 33 -20.02 12.40 -3.51
N PRO A 34 -19.39 13.34 -2.79
CA PRO A 34 -19.88 13.78 -1.49
C PRO A 34 -21.33 14.26 -1.59
N GLY A 35 -22.18 13.83 -0.66
CA GLY A 35 -23.60 14.14 -0.62
C GLY A 35 -24.49 13.18 -1.41
N PHE A 36 -23.92 12.32 -2.27
CA PHE A 36 -24.68 11.36 -3.08
C PHE A 36 -24.30 9.91 -2.76
N SER A 37 -23.01 9.62 -2.67
CA SER A 37 -22.55 8.25 -2.42
C SER A 37 -22.89 7.80 -1.01
N THR A 38 -23.32 6.56 -0.88
CA THR A 38 -23.69 5.98 0.43
C THR A 38 -22.65 4.97 0.91
N LEU A 39 -22.66 4.68 2.21
CA LEU A 39 -21.79 3.69 2.81
C LEU A 39 -21.91 2.31 2.13
N ASP A 40 -23.15 1.91 1.81
CA ASP A 40 -23.44 0.63 1.16
C ASP A 40 -22.87 0.59 -0.27
N GLU A 41 -23.04 1.67 -1.04
CA GLU A 41 -22.51 1.79 -2.40
C GLU A 41 -20.98 1.75 -2.43
N VAL A 42 -20.32 2.48 -1.51
CA VAL A 42 -18.86 2.47 -1.36
C VAL A 42 -18.38 1.06 -1.02
N THR A 43 -19.03 0.39 -0.06
CA THR A 43 -18.65 -0.97 0.35
C THR A 43 -18.96 -2.02 -0.72
N ALA A 44 -20.02 -1.83 -1.51
CA ALA A 44 -20.38 -2.71 -2.62
C ALA A 44 -19.39 -2.60 -3.78
N GLN A 45 -18.88 -1.39 -4.08
CA GLN A 45 -17.90 -1.18 -5.14
C GLN A 45 -16.46 -1.52 -4.72
N LEU A 46 -16.05 -1.12 -3.50
CA LEU A 46 -14.67 -1.27 -3.03
C LEU A 46 -14.44 -2.55 -2.23
N GLY A 47 -15.50 -3.22 -1.77
CA GLY A 47 -15.43 -4.35 -0.86
C GLY A 47 -15.35 -3.92 0.62
N PRO A 48 -15.07 -4.87 1.53
CA PRO A 48 -15.04 -4.57 2.96
C PRO A 48 -13.89 -3.61 3.31
N PRO A 49 -14.14 -2.61 4.18
CA PRO A 49 -13.12 -1.68 4.62
C PRO A 49 -12.07 -2.38 5.49
N SER A 50 -10.86 -1.83 5.50
CA SER A 50 -9.79 -2.31 6.40
C SER A 50 -10.14 -2.06 7.86
N SER A 51 -10.80 -0.94 8.15
CA SER A 51 -11.34 -0.63 9.46
C SER A 51 -12.59 0.24 9.35
N ARG A 52 -13.49 0.09 10.31
CA ARG A 52 -14.70 0.91 10.45
C ARG A 52 -14.76 1.48 11.86
N ALA A 53 -15.03 2.77 11.97
CA ALA A 53 -15.20 3.45 13.25
C ALA A 53 -16.49 4.26 13.21
N THR A 54 -17.37 4.06 14.19
CA THR A 54 -18.56 4.90 14.37
C THR A 54 -18.25 5.89 15.49
N LEU A 55 -18.37 7.18 15.19
CA LEU A 55 -18.19 8.25 16.16
C LEU A 55 -19.44 8.43 17.03
N ARG A 56 -19.26 9.16 18.12
CA ARG A 56 -20.32 9.40 19.12
C ARG A 56 -21.43 10.33 18.62
N ASP A 57 -21.13 11.14 17.60
CA ASP A 57 -22.10 11.95 16.86
C ASP A 57 -22.93 11.11 15.87
N GLY A 58 -22.66 9.81 15.74
CA GLY A 58 -23.30 8.88 14.82
C GLY A 58 -22.74 8.93 13.39
N SER A 59 -21.71 9.76 13.13
CA SER A 59 -20.93 9.68 11.90
C SER A 59 -20.18 8.36 11.82
N THR A 60 -19.98 7.85 10.61
CA THR A 60 -19.20 6.63 10.38
C THR A 60 -17.98 6.95 9.52
N ILE A 61 -16.82 6.45 9.93
CA ILE A 61 -15.57 6.60 9.21
C ILE A 61 -15.14 5.21 8.72
N LEU A 62 -14.97 5.09 7.40
CA LEU A 62 -14.38 3.91 6.79
C LEU A 62 -12.94 4.19 6.40
N VAL A 63 -12.04 3.30 6.79
CA VAL A 63 -10.62 3.38 6.51
C VAL A 63 -10.24 2.22 5.59
N TYR A 64 -9.73 2.56 4.41
CA TYR A 64 -9.14 1.62 3.48
C TYR A 64 -7.64 1.83 3.48
N SER A 65 -6.89 0.85 3.93
CA SER A 65 -5.43 0.89 3.97
C SER A 65 -4.88 -0.19 3.06
N PHE A 66 -4.04 0.23 2.13
CA PHE A 66 -3.32 -0.62 1.20
C PHE A 66 -1.82 -0.47 1.44
N ALA A 67 -1.12 -1.58 1.55
CA ALA A 67 0.34 -1.60 1.59
C ALA A 67 0.87 -2.67 0.64
N ALA A 68 1.69 -2.24 -0.31
CA ALA A 68 2.39 -3.10 -1.24
C ALA A 68 3.90 -2.88 -1.11
N SER A 69 4.65 -3.98 -1.00
CA SER A 69 6.11 -3.98 -1.07
C SER A 69 6.54 -4.60 -2.39
N GLN A 70 7.27 -3.84 -3.20
CA GLN A 70 7.81 -4.28 -4.47
C GLN A 70 9.34 -4.28 -4.41
N PRO A 71 9.94 -5.42 -4.03
CA PRO A 71 11.40 -5.55 -3.97
C PRO A 71 11.99 -5.59 -5.38
N HIS A 72 13.19 -5.01 -5.54
CA HIS A 72 13.92 -5.06 -6.80
C HIS A 72 14.42 -6.50 -7.07
N PRO A 73 14.17 -7.08 -8.25
CA PRO A 73 14.62 -8.43 -8.59
C PRO A 73 16.15 -8.56 -8.58
N GLU A 74 16.88 -7.47 -8.85
CA GLU A 74 18.35 -7.40 -8.80
C GLU A 74 18.89 -7.62 -7.38
N SER A 75 18.08 -7.34 -6.36
CA SER A 75 18.42 -7.55 -4.95
C SER A 75 18.58 -9.03 -4.57
N PHE A 76 18.14 -9.96 -5.43
CA PHE A 76 18.25 -11.41 -5.20
C PHE A 76 19.51 -12.04 -5.82
N ILE A 77 20.35 -11.28 -6.52
CA ILE A 77 21.56 -11.81 -7.15
C ILE A 77 22.66 -12.00 -6.09
N PRO A 78 23.29 -13.18 -5.98
CA PRO A 78 24.40 -13.37 -5.06
C PRO A 78 25.56 -12.40 -5.32
N PHE A 79 26.26 -11.97 -4.26
CA PHE A 79 27.41 -11.05 -4.27
C PHE A 79 27.13 -9.59 -4.67
N ILE A 80 26.26 -9.33 -5.65
CA ILE A 80 25.91 -7.97 -6.08
C ILE A 80 24.55 -7.48 -5.56
N GLY A 81 23.66 -8.39 -5.17
CA GLY A 81 22.33 -8.08 -4.65
C GLY A 81 22.31 -7.13 -3.45
N PRO A 82 23.27 -7.18 -2.50
CA PRO A 82 23.36 -6.19 -1.43
C PRO A 82 23.58 -4.74 -1.90
N LEU A 83 24.13 -4.52 -3.10
CA LEU A 83 24.31 -3.18 -3.69
C LEU A 83 23.00 -2.62 -4.27
N PHE A 84 22.08 -3.51 -4.61
CA PHE A 84 20.74 -3.20 -5.10
C PHE A 84 19.68 -3.52 -4.04
N ALA A 85 20.11 -3.66 -2.78
CA ALA A 85 19.24 -3.91 -1.65
C ALA A 85 18.27 -2.75 -1.49
N GLY A 86 17.02 -3.01 -1.84
CA GLY A 86 15.93 -2.09 -1.58
C GLY A 86 14.66 -2.41 -2.34
N GLY A 87 13.58 -1.74 -1.95
CA GLY A 87 12.27 -1.91 -2.56
C GLY A 87 11.47 -0.62 -2.51
N ALA A 88 10.53 -0.51 -3.44
CA ALA A 88 9.50 0.50 -3.38
C ALA A 88 8.40 -0.01 -2.44
N ILE A 89 8.15 0.71 -1.36
CA ILE A 89 7.01 0.49 -0.49
C ILE A 89 5.99 1.55 -0.85
N ARG A 90 4.80 1.11 -1.28
CA ARG A 90 3.68 2.00 -1.54
C ARG A 90 2.59 1.71 -0.52
N THR A 91 2.26 2.74 0.25
CA THR A 91 1.14 2.73 1.18
C THR A 91 0.12 3.75 0.72
N SER A 92 -1.14 3.32 0.60
CA SER A 92 -2.26 4.20 0.25
C SER A 92 -3.35 4.01 1.28
N THR A 93 -3.70 5.09 1.97
CA THR A 93 -4.81 5.10 2.93
C THR A 93 -5.87 6.06 2.44
N VAL A 94 -7.11 5.60 2.39
CA VAL A 94 -8.29 6.41 2.08
C VAL A 94 -9.22 6.40 3.27
N LEU A 95 -9.62 7.58 3.72
CA LEU A 95 -10.69 7.79 4.67
C LEU A 95 -11.92 8.26 3.92
N PHE A 96 -13.04 7.61 4.20
CA PHE A 96 -14.37 8.07 3.83
C PHE A 96 -15.13 8.40 5.11
N GLU A 97 -15.58 9.63 5.23
CA GLU A 97 -16.42 10.10 6.32
C GLU A 97 -17.86 10.13 5.85
N PHE A 98 -18.73 9.49 6.61
CA PHE A 98 -20.17 9.41 6.34
C PHE A 98 -20.93 10.10 7.47
N ASP A 99 -22.00 10.79 7.13
CA ASP A 99 -22.95 11.34 8.09
C ASP A 99 -23.76 10.22 8.78
N GLN A 100 -24.53 10.58 9.81
CA GLN A 100 -25.51 9.70 10.49
C GLN A 100 -26.49 9.03 9.53
N ASN A 101 -26.80 9.69 8.42
CA ASN A 101 -27.68 9.19 7.37
C ASN A 101 -26.98 8.19 6.42
N GLY A 102 -25.70 7.88 6.64
CA GLY A 102 -24.91 6.99 5.79
C GLY A 102 -24.47 7.62 4.46
N VAL A 103 -24.55 8.94 4.34
CA VAL A 103 -24.17 9.71 3.15
C VAL A 103 -22.73 10.18 3.26
N LEU A 104 -21.95 10.05 2.20
CA LEU A 104 -20.56 10.46 2.14
C LEU A 104 -20.43 11.98 2.31
N MET A 105 -19.79 12.42 3.39
CA MET A 105 -19.50 13.83 3.67
C MET A 105 -18.19 14.26 3.04
N SER A 106 -17.16 13.44 3.20
CA SER A 106 -15.79 13.78 2.84
C SER A 106 -15.00 12.54 2.48
N GLN A 107 -14.09 12.68 1.51
CA GLN A 107 -13.08 11.67 1.24
C GLN A 107 -11.69 12.30 1.35
N ARG A 108 -10.79 11.61 2.04
CA ARG A 108 -9.39 12.02 2.16
C ARG A 108 -8.50 10.85 1.79
N ARG A 109 -7.69 11.04 0.76
CA ARG A 109 -6.64 10.11 0.39
C ARG A 109 -5.29 10.60 0.88
N THR A 110 -4.55 9.73 1.54
CA THR A 110 -3.15 9.91 1.89
C THR A 110 -2.36 8.79 1.23
N THR A 111 -1.46 9.15 0.32
CA THR A 111 -0.53 8.18 -0.28
C THR A 111 0.87 8.49 0.20
N SER A 112 1.58 7.47 0.65
CA SER A 112 2.98 7.55 1.05
C SER A 112 3.75 6.50 0.27
N SER A 113 4.80 6.94 -0.41
CA SER A 113 5.74 6.07 -1.10
C SER A 113 7.09 6.23 -0.44
N GLY A 114 7.62 5.13 0.10
CA GLY A 114 8.96 5.06 0.67
C GLY A 114 9.84 4.18 -0.19
N VAL A 115 11.10 4.58 -0.36
CA VAL A 115 12.14 3.67 -0.84
C VAL A 115 12.90 3.22 0.39
N SER A 116 12.92 1.92 0.66
CA SER A 116 13.76 1.36 1.71
C SER A 116 14.98 0.74 1.04
N GLY A 117 16.16 1.29 1.27
CA GLY A 117 17.41 0.78 0.70
C GLY A 117 18.50 1.84 0.59
N MET A 118 19.76 1.44 0.73
CA MET A 118 20.93 2.27 0.45
C MET A 118 21.24 2.13 -1.05
N SER A 119 20.38 2.66 -1.92
CA SER A 119 20.62 2.58 -3.36
C SER A 119 21.80 3.50 -3.72
N VAL A 120 22.88 2.92 -4.25
CA VAL A 120 23.99 3.67 -4.88
C VAL A 120 23.54 4.48 -6.11
N LEU A 121 22.32 4.25 -6.58
CA LEU A 121 21.65 5.00 -7.63
C LEU A 121 20.41 5.69 -7.04
N THR A 122 20.62 6.75 -6.26
CA THR A 122 19.62 7.82 -6.16
C THR A 122 19.44 8.37 -7.58
N PRO A 123 18.23 8.43 -8.18
CA PRO A 123 18.00 9.09 -9.48
C PRO A 123 18.29 10.60 -9.52
N GLY A 124 19.01 11.14 -8.53
CA GLY A 124 19.40 12.55 -8.43
C GLY A 124 20.84 12.78 -8.00
N ALA A 125 21.69 11.75 -7.95
CA ALA A 125 23.12 11.92 -7.65
C ALA A 125 23.98 11.56 -8.87
N LEU A 126 23.83 12.33 -9.95
CA LEU A 126 24.87 12.44 -10.99
C LEU A 126 25.85 13.55 -10.55
N PRO A 127 27.12 13.24 -10.23
CA PRO A 127 28.15 14.26 -10.17
C PRO A 127 28.65 14.54 -11.59
N GLY A 128 28.32 15.73 -12.11
CA GLY A 128 28.79 16.27 -13.40
C GLY A 128 27.88 15.90 -14.57
N THR A 129 27.34 16.82 -15.38
CA THR A 129 27.85 18.09 -15.97
C THR A 129 26.68 18.84 -16.64
N PRO A 130 26.82 20.03 -17.30
CA PRO A 130 27.54 21.28 -17.00
C PRO A 130 26.57 22.52 -17.02
N GLN A 131 27.08 23.73 -16.73
CA GLN A 131 26.56 24.97 -17.34
C GLN A 131 27.42 25.33 -18.55
#